data_AF-A0A4Q1JNK4-F1
#
_entry.id   AF-A0A4Q1JNK4-F1
#
_cell.length_a   1.000
_cell.length_b   1.000
_cell.length_c   1.000
_cell.angle_alpha   90.00
_cell.angle_beta   90.00
_cell.angle_gamma   90.00
#
_symmetry.space_group_name_H-M   'P 1'
#
loop_
_entity.id
_entity.type
_entity.pdbx_description
1 polymer ?
#
loop_
_entity_poly.entity_id
_entity_poly.type
_entity_poly.pdbx_seq_one_letter_code
_entity_poly.pdbx_strand_id
1 'polypeptide(L)'
;MVYLREILKQNREKLFQYKNIELAAYHYIHSFEELSNHNFELSPDEEVALFGYKKESVEVSIITSIVSKTPIKGISATSNIYKFAGLYLSAKSELNQRFIEKYKQSDFKQKYFLSKIEPTLKIQLEKEVLALNNDDLAILIKTVFDVNSVNEIELDSALQKVTNGADIDVQLQILLEDVESVLLKTKFVNKSAEEVIRDVLSNFSNAVQKIIKGRRKNHPEFKIEDEYDVQDILYVILKSIFPNLRDEDPIAKVGAKSTKIDLIIREEKILVEVKMIKAKDTNETHFIEQLKVDFESYHECKWLDKLFCFVYDPYKKTKDVSNFNDLNGQRTKGEHSFDVEVIVAN
;
A
#
# COMPACT_ATOMS: atom_id res chain seq x y z
N MET A 1 -4.78 -3.70 -2.26
CA MET A 1 -4.46 -3.92 -0.83
C MET A 1 -5.23 -5.07 -0.15
N VAL A 2 -6.57 -5.04 -0.07
CA VAL A 2 -7.35 -6.09 0.65
C VAL A 2 -7.09 -7.50 0.11
N TYR A 3 -7.04 -7.66 -1.22
CA TYR A 3 -6.84 -8.95 -1.88
C TYR A 3 -5.46 -9.58 -1.63
N LEU A 4 -4.37 -8.78 -1.63
CA LEU A 4 -3.02 -9.27 -1.36
C LEU A 4 -2.91 -9.84 0.06
N ARG A 5 -3.47 -9.13 1.05
CA ARG A 5 -3.43 -9.54 2.45
C ARG A 5 -4.13 -10.87 2.69
N GLU A 6 -5.26 -11.11 2.02
CA GLU A 6 -5.98 -12.38 2.10
C GLU A 6 -5.18 -13.53 1.48
N ILE A 7 -4.57 -13.31 0.31
CA ILE A 7 -3.67 -14.28 -0.33
C ILE A 7 -2.51 -14.64 0.61
N LEU A 8 -1.83 -13.63 1.16
CA LEU A 8 -0.68 -13.84 2.04
C LEU A 8 -1.06 -14.60 3.31
N LYS A 9 -2.22 -14.28 3.90
CA LYS A 9 -2.72 -15.00 5.07
C LYS A 9 -3.00 -16.47 4.76
N GLN A 10 -3.74 -16.74 3.68
CA GLN A 10 -4.07 -18.12 3.27
C GLN A 10 -2.81 -18.93 2.94
N ASN A 11 -1.83 -18.30 2.28
CA ASN A 11 -0.60 -18.98 1.92
C ASN A 11 0.30 -19.26 3.14
N ARG A 12 0.35 -18.33 4.10
CA ARG A 12 1.05 -18.55 5.38
C ARG A 12 0.50 -19.77 6.12
N GLU A 13 -0.82 -19.92 6.19
CA GLU A 13 -1.47 -21.09 6.79
C GLU A 13 -1.08 -22.41 6.11
N LYS A 14 -0.81 -22.41 4.80
CA LYS A 14 -0.30 -23.58 4.07
C LYS A 14 1.18 -23.83 4.37
N LEU A 15 2.01 -22.80 4.28
CA LEU A 15 3.45 -22.90 4.52
C LEU A 15 3.75 -23.42 5.93
N PHE A 16 2.98 -23.00 6.92
CA PHE A 16 3.18 -23.37 8.33
C PHE A 16 2.76 -24.81 8.64
N GLN A 17 2.05 -25.48 7.73
CA GLN A 17 1.78 -26.92 7.87
C GLN A 17 3.05 -27.75 7.65
N TYR A 18 4.01 -27.22 6.90
CA TYR A 18 5.27 -27.90 6.62
C TYR A 18 6.29 -27.55 7.70
N LYS A 19 6.66 -28.55 8.51
CA LYS A 19 7.65 -28.41 9.60
C LYS A 19 9.10 -28.52 9.09
N ASN A 20 9.38 -27.92 7.94
CA ASN A 20 10.64 -28.09 7.20
C ASN A 20 11.60 -26.91 7.41
N ILE A 21 12.77 -26.97 6.76
CA ILE A 21 13.81 -25.95 6.90
C ILE A 21 13.41 -24.61 6.25
N GLU A 22 12.51 -24.65 5.27
CA GLU A 22 11.90 -23.49 4.63
C GLU A 22 11.12 -22.65 5.65
N LEU A 23 10.32 -23.29 6.51
CA LEU A 23 9.60 -22.61 7.59
C LEU A 23 10.55 -21.97 8.61
N ALA A 24 11.66 -22.63 8.94
CA ALA A 24 12.68 -22.05 9.81
C ALA A 24 13.29 -20.77 9.22
N ALA A 25 13.57 -20.79 7.90
CA ALA A 25 14.08 -19.64 7.18
C ALA A 25 13.07 -18.47 7.13
N TYR A 26 11.77 -18.79 6.97
CA TYR A 26 10.69 -17.80 7.04
C TYR A 26 10.66 -17.10 8.41
N HIS A 27 10.62 -17.88 9.50
CA HIS A 27 10.57 -17.32 10.85
C HIS A 27 11.81 -16.50 11.17
N TYR A 28 13.00 -16.96 10.76
CA TYR A 28 14.23 -16.18 10.94
C TYR A 28 14.12 -14.74 10.40
N ILE A 29 13.40 -14.55 9.29
CA ILE A 29 13.28 -13.25 8.61
C ILE A 29 12.13 -12.41 9.16
N HIS A 30 10.93 -12.98 9.34
CA HIS A 30 9.71 -12.21 9.63
C HIS A 30 9.18 -12.35 11.06
N SER A 31 9.55 -13.40 11.79
CA SER A 31 8.96 -13.74 13.09
C SER A 31 9.93 -14.56 13.94
N PHE A 32 11.14 -14.03 14.17
CA PHE A 32 12.22 -14.77 14.83
C PHE A 32 11.83 -15.30 16.21
N GLU A 33 11.00 -14.54 16.94
CA GLU A 33 10.49 -14.92 18.26
C GLU A 33 9.60 -16.18 18.24
N GLU A 34 8.96 -16.48 17.11
CA GLU A 34 8.12 -17.67 16.95
C GLU A 34 8.93 -18.93 16.60
N LEU A 35 10.20 -18.78 16.20
CA LEU A 35 11.03 -19.89 15.74
C LEU A 35 11.22 -20.96 16.83
N SER A 36 11.39 -20.56 18.09
CA SER A 36 11.55 -21.48 19.23
C SER A 36 10.27 -22.19 19.62
N ASN A 37 9.11 -21.67 19.21
CA ASN A 37 7.80 -22.25 19.54
C ASN A 37 7.36 -23.33 18.53
N HIS A 38 8.12 -23.52 17.45
CA HIS A 38 7.83 -24.48 16.40
C HIS A 38 8.68 -25.75 16.53
N ASN A 39 8.02 -26.89 16.31
CA ASN A 39 8.69 -28.18 16.17
C ASN A 39 8.99 -28.43 14.69
N PHE A 40 10.22 -28.86 14.38
CA PHE A 40 10.66 -29.14 13.02
C PHE A 40 10.91 -30.63 12.80
N GLU A 41 10.69 -31.10 11.57
CA GLU A 41 10.93 -32.47 11.09
C GLU A 41 12.03 -32.39 10.01
N LEU A 42 13.29 -32.47 10.44
CA LEU A 42 14.47 -32.13 9.63
C LEU A 42 15.39 -33.33 9.41
N SER A 43 16.12 -33.33 8.30
CA SER A 43 17.27 -34.24 8.13
C SER A 43 18.44 -33.83 9.05
N PRO A 44 19.41 -34.72 9.34
CA PRO A 44 20.54 -34.39 10.21
C PRO A 44 21.34 -33.14 9.75
N ASP A 45 21.53 -32.97 8.44
CA ASP A 45 22.23 -31.79 7.91
C ASP A 45 21.37 -30.50 8.04
N GLU A 46 20.04 -30.62 8.05
CA GLU A 46 19.10 -29.50 8.26
C GLU A 46 18.95 -29.15 9.74
N GLU A 47 19.05 -30.12 10.65
CA GLU A 47 19.14 -29.85 12.09
C GLU A 47 20.37 -28.98 12.39
N VAL A 48 21.51 -29.25 11.74
CA VAL A 48 22.69 -28.38 11.84
C VAL A 48 22.42 -26.98 11.26
N ALA A 49 21.71 -26.89 10.14
CA ALA A 49 21.32 -25.60 9.55
C ALA A 49 20.35 -24.81 10.45
N LEU A 50 19.48 -25.50 11.21
CA LEU A 50 18.53 -24.88 12.13
C LEU A 50 19.24 -24.11 13.25
N PHE A 51 20.39 -24.57 13.74
CA PHE A 51 21.19 -23.81 14.72
C PHE A 51 21.52 -22.40 14.22
N GLY A 52 21.85 -22.26 12.93
CA GLY A 52 22.13 -20.96 12.34
C GLY A 52 20.92 -20.04 12.31
N TYR A 53 19.75 -20.58 11.98
CA TYR A 53 18.49 -19.83 12.08
C TYR A 53 18.11 -19.50 13.52
N LYS A 54 18.44 -20.34 14.50
CA LYS A 54 18.20 -20.06 15.92
C LYS A 54 19.26 -19.14 16.56
N LYS A 55 20.32 -18.79 15.82
CA LYS A 55 21.51 -18.07 16.35
C LYS A 55 22.17 -18.81 17.51
N GLU A 56 22.15 -20.14 17.45
CA GLU A 56 22.79 -21.02 18.42
C GLU A 56 24.18 -21.45 17.92
N SER A 57 25.07 -21.80 18.84
CA SER A 57 26.45 -22.18 18.50
C SER A 57 26.55 -23.61 17.98
N VAL A 58 27.30 -23.80 16.89
CA VAL A 58 27.72 -25.11 16.35
C VAL A 58 29.19 -25.04 15.98
N GLU A 59 29.92 -26.14 16.15
CA GLU A 59 31.31 -26.21 15.72
C GLU A 59 31.45 -26.05 14.19
N VAL A 60 32.26 -25.10 13.76
CA VAL A 60 32.52 -24.79 12.34
C VAL A 60 33.07 -26.01 11.57
N SER A 61 33.77 -26.92 12.26
CA SER A 61 34.28 -28.18 11.70
C SER A 61 33.14 -29.07 11.18
N ILE A 62 32.03 -29.16 11.91
CA ILE A 62 30.82 -29.92 11.53
C ILE A 62 30.24 -29.33 10.26
N ILE A 63 30.07 -28.01 10.21
CA ILE A 63 29.51 -27.29 9.06
C ILE A 63 30.39 -27.49 7.82
N THR A 64 31.70 -27.34 7.98
CA THR A 64 32.67 -27.51 6.91
C THR A 64 32.66 -28.95 6.37
N SER A 65 32.47 -29.94 7.24
CA SER A 65 32.34 -31.35 6.83
C SER A 65 31.09 -31.57 5.95
N ILE A 66 29.96 -30.97 6.33
CA ILE A 66 28.68 -31.07 5.59
C ILE A 66 28.82 -30.44 4.21
N VAL A 67 29.38 -29.23 4.14
CA VAL A 67 29.52 -28.45 2.91
C VAL A 67 30.61 -28.98 1.98
N SER A 68 31.53 -29.81 2.48
CA SER A 68 32.59 -30.45 1.69
C SER A 68 32.22 -31.83 1.14
N LYS A 69 31.06 -32.41 1.52
CA LYS A 69 30.58 -33.68 0.97
C LYS A 69 30.48 -33.60 -0.56
N THR A 70 30.94 -34.64 -1.24
CA THR A 70 30.82 -34.73 -2.70
C THR A 70 29.34 -34.75 -3.12
N PRO A 71 28.96 -34.01 -4.17
CA PRO A 71 27.57 -34.02 -4.64
C PRO A 71 27.14 -35.43 -5.06
N ILE A 72 26.01 -35.90 -4.54
CA ILE A 72 25.42 -37.18 -4.95
C ILE A 72 24.33 -36.85 -5.97
N LYS A 73 24.46 -37.37 -7.20
CA LYS A 73 23.56 -37.04 -8.33
C LYS A 73 23.40 -35.53 -8.56
N GLY A 74 24.47 -34.75 -8.35
CA GLY A 74 24.46 -33.29 -8.50
C GLY A 74 23.85 -32.52 -7.32
N ILE A 75 23.37 -33.20 -6.29
CA ILE A 75 22.82 -32.60 -5.07
C ILE A 75 23.92 -32.57 -3.99
N SER A 76 24.21 -31.37 -3.49
CA SER A 76 25.12 -31.14 -2.37
C SER A 76 24.37 -30.49 -1.20
N ALA A 77 25.08 -30.27 -0.08
CA ALA A 77 24.54 -29.48 1.02
C ALA A 77 24.16 -28.04 0.62
N THR A 78 24.71 -27.52 -0.48
CA THR A 78 24.48 -26.17 -0.99
C THR A 78 23.39 -26.08 -2.07
N SER A 79 22.80 -27.22 -2.47
CA SER A 79 21.73 -27.27 -3.48
C SER A 79 20.41 -26.72 -2.94
N ASN A 80 19.99 -27.13 -1.73
CA ASN A 80 18.87 -26.50 -1.03
C ASN A 80 19.35 -25.17 -0.42
N ILE A 81 18.78 -24.07 -0.90
CA ILE A 81 19.15 -22.71 -0.52
C ILE A 81 18.85 -22.39 0.94
N TYR A 82 17.78 -22.92 1.51
CA TYR A 82 17.39 -22.71 2.90
C TYR A 82 18.32 -23.47 3.85
N LYS A 83 18.66 -24.72 3.52
CA LYS A 83 19.69 -25.46 4.27
C LYS A 83 21.03 -24.74 4.21
N PHE A 84 21.44 -24.29 3.02
CA PHE A 84 22.72 -23.60 2.86
C PHE A 84 22.76 -22.27 3.62
N ALA A 85 21.67 -21.49 3.60
CA ALA A 85 21.58 -20.24 4.35
C ALA A 85 21.67 -20.46 5.87
N GLY A 86 21.04 -21.51 6.41
CA GLY A 86 21.18 -21.86 7.82
C GLY A 86 22.63 -22.24 8.19
N LEU A 87 23.28 -23.08 7.38
CA LEU A 87 24.71 -23.42 7.56
C LEU A 87 25.62 -22.18 7.47
N TYR A 88 25.34 -21.28 6.52
CA TYR A 88 26.07 -20.03 6.35
C TYR A 88 25.99 -19.13 7.58
N LEU A 89 24.80 -19.00 8.21
CA LEU A 89 24.61 -18.18 9.41
C LEU A 89 25.53 -18.60 10.58
N SER A 90 25.87 -19.88 10.66
CA SER A 90 26.77 -20.43 11.69
C SER A 90 28.26 -20.48 11.29
N ALA A 91 28.61 -20.24 10.03
CA ALA A 91 29.98 -20.29 9.52
C ALA A 91 30.24 -19.22 8.44
N LYS A 92 29.89 -17.97 8.76
CA LYS A 92 29.89 -16.87 7.78
C LYS A 92 31.27 -16.64 7.15
N SER A 93 32.34 -16.72 7.93
CA SER A 93 33.71 -16.50 7.47
C SER A 93 34.15 -17.56 6.46
N GLU A 94 33.87 -18.83 6.74
CA GLU A 94 34.32 -19.97 5.95
C GLU A 94 33.49 -20.13 4.67
N LEU A 95 32.20 -19.77 4.74
CA LEU A 95 31.26 -19.97 3.64
C LEU A 95 31.01 -18.73 2.78
N ASN A 96 31.62 -17.57 3.11
CA ASN A 96 31.38 -16.30 2.43
C ASN A 96 31.50 -16.39 0.90
N GLN A 97 32.62 -16.94 0.41
CA GLN A 97 32.86 -17.04 -1.04
C GLN A 97 31.79 -17.88 -1.73
N ARG A 98 31.46 -19.06 -1.17
CA ARG A 98 30.44 -19.95 -1.73
C ARG A 98 29.04 -19.32 -1.67
N PHE A 99 28.76 -18.51 -0.65
CA PHE A 99 27.51 -17.79 -0.52
C PHE A 99 27.34 -16.72 -1.61
N ILE A 100 28.41 -15.96 -1.89
CA ILE A 100 28.44 -14.99 -2.99
C ILE A 100 28.30 -15.69 -4.35
N GLU A 101 28.97 -16.82 -4.56
CA GLU A 101 28.82 -17.63 -5.78
C GLU A 101 27.39 -18.13 -5.97
N LYS A 102 26.76 -18.65 -4.90
CA LYS A 102 25.35 -19.05 -4.91
C LYS A 102 24.45 -17.87 -5.28
N TYR A 103 24.65 -16.71 -4.68
CA TYR A 103 23.90 -15.50 -5.01
C TYR A 103 24.00 -15.14 -6.50
N LYS A 104 25.20 -15.16 -7.08
CA LYS A 104 25.41 -14.83 -8.51
C LYS A 104 24.67 -15.77 -9.46
N GLN A 105 24.51 -17.04 -9.08
CA GLN A 105 23.84 -18.08 -9.88
C GLN A 105 22.33 -18.17 -9.64
N SER A 106 21.81 -17.37 -8.71
CA SER A 106 20.42 -17.44 -8.25
C SER A 106 19.48 -16.56 -9.09
N ASP A 107 18.20 -16.93 -9.14
CA ASP A 107 17.13 -16.06 -9.67
C ASP A 107 16.80 -14.91 -8.69
N PHE A 108 15.88 -14.00 -9.06
CA PHE A 108 15.56 -12.84 -8.23
C PHE A 108 14.87 -13.19 -6.90
N LYS A 109 14.06 -14.25 -6.83
CA LYS A 109 13.45 -14.68 -5.55
C LYS A 109 14.52 -15.15 -4.58
N GLN A 110 15.43 -15.99 -5.09
CA GLN A 110 16.56 -16.52 -4.34
C GLN A 110 17.55 -15.41 -3.95
N LYS A 111 17.89 -14.49 -4.86
CA LYS A 111 18.75 -13.34 -4.55
C LYS A 111 18.15 -12.44 -3.49
N TYR A 112 16.85 -12.16 -3.57
CA TYR A 112 16.14 -11.40 -2.55
C TYR A 112 16.23 -12.09 -1.19
N PHE A 113 15.91 -13.38 -1.11
CA PHE A 113 16.06 -14.16 0.11
C PHE A 113 17.49 -14.14 0.67
N LEU A 114 18.50 -14.40 -0.16
CA LEU A 114 19.90 -14.38 0.27
C LEU A 114 20.33 -12.99 0.77
N SER A 115 19.77 -11.91 0.22
CA SER A 115 20.00 -10.54 0.72
C SER A 115 19.37 -10.27 2.09
N LYS A 116 18.32 -11.01 2.48
CA LYS A 116 17.75 -10.97 3.83
C LYS A 116 18.63 -11.73 4.83
N ILE A 117 19.33 -12.78 4.37
CA ILE A 117 20.27 -13.58 5.18
C ILE A 117 21.62 -12.84 5.36
N GLU A 118 22.14 -12.24 4.29
CA GLU A 118 23.38 -11.46 4.28
C GLU A 118 23.11 -10.04 3.74
N PRO A 119 22.83 -9.06 4.63
CA PRO A 119 22.40 -7.72 4.25
C PRO A 119 23.39 -6.95 3.35
N THR A 120 24.68 -7.30 3.35
CA THR A 120 25.67 -6.66 2.47
C THR A 120 25.37 -6.89 0.98
N LEU A 121 24.63 -7.95 0.62
CA LEU A 121 24.21 -8.24 -0.76
C LEU A 121 23.08 -7.31 -1.25
N LYS A 122 22.38 -6.60 -0.36
CA LYS A 122 21.28 -5.68 -0.73
C LYS A 122 21.73 -4.65 -1.77
N ILE A 123 22.90 -4.03 -1.57
CA ILE A 123 23.44 -3.00 -2.47
C ILE A 123 23.69 -3.55 -3.86
N GLN A 124 24.11 -4.82 -3.95
CA GLN A 124 24.32 -5.47 -5.24
C GLN A 124 22.98 -5.77 -5.92
N LEU A 125 22.02 -6.33 -5.19
CA LEU A 125 20.68 -6.62 -5.71
C LEU A 125 19.97 -5.36 -6.22
N GLU A 126 20.06 -4.27 -5.46
CA GLU A 126 19.54 -2.96 -5.85
C GLU A 126 20.06 -2.53 -7.24
N LYS A 127 21.37 -2.62 -7.47
CA LYS A 127 21.97 -2.31 -8.78
C LYS A 127 21.47 -3.23 -9.90
N GLU A 128 21.27 -4.51 -9.60
CA GLU A 128 20.80 -5.49 -10.59
C GLU A 128 19.34 -5.23 -11.00
N VAL A 129 18.46 -4.86 -10.07
CA VAL A 129 17.05 -4.60 -10.36
C VAL A 129 16.80 -3.21 -10.96
N LEU A 130 17.67 -2.22 -10.71
CA LEU A 130 17.54 -0.88 -11.27
C LEU A 130 17.56 -0.84 -12.80
N ALA A 131 18.28 -1.78 -13.44
CA ALA A 131 18.36 -1.88 -14.89
C ALA A 131 17.14 -2.56 -15.55
N LEU A 132 16.19 -3.07 -14.75
CA LEU A 132 15.07 -3.87 -15.23
C LEU A 132 13.74 -3.14 -15.06
N ASN A 133 13.10 -2.83 -16.18
CA ASN A 133 11.82 -2.11 -16.21
C ASN A 133 10.60 -3.04 -16.33
N ASN A 134 10.75 -4.21 -16.96
CA ASN A 134 9.63 -5.10 -17.32
C ASN A 134 9.69 -6.47 -16.62
N ASP A 135 10.45 -6.60 -15.53
CA ASP A 135 10.51 -7.83 -14.73
C ASP A 135 9.66 -7.64 -13.47
N ASP A 136 8.63 -8.48 -13.30
CA ASP A 136 7.65 -8.32 -12.24
C ASP A 136 8.28 -8.47 -10.84
N LEU A 137 9.24 -9.39 -10.66
CA LEU A 137 9.96 -9.53 -9.39
C LEU A 137 10.88 -8.34 -9.13
N ALA A 138 11.55 -7.82 -10.16
CA ALA A 138 12.36 -6.61 -10.03
C ALA A 138 11.50 -5.41 -9.60
N ILE A 139 10.27 -5.27 -10.12
CA ILE A 139 9.31 -4.22 -9.71
C ILE A 139 8.97 -4.34 -8.22
N LEU A 140 8.65 -5.54 -7.75
CA LEU A 140 8.37 -5.78 -6.32
C LEU A 140 9.59 -5.47 -5.45
N ILE A 141 10.79 -5.90 -5.84
CA ILE A 141 12.04 -5.64 -5.09
C ILE A 141 12.35 -4.14 -5.06
N LYS A 142 12.20 -3.42 -6.19
CA LYS A 142 12.37 -1.96 -6.26
C LYS A 142 11.43 -1.24 -5.28
N THR A 143 10.19 -1.71 -5.19
CA THR A 143 9.18 -1.19 -4.25
C THR A 143 9.62 -1.38 -2.80
N VAL A 144 10.11 -2.58 -2.44
CA VAL A 144 10.58 -2.83 -1.07
C VAL A 144 11.81 -1.98 -0.72
N PHE A 145 12.73 -1.82 -1.66
CA PHE A 145 13.97 -1.07 -1.43
C PHE A 145 13.77 0.44 -1.49
N ASP A 146 12.62 0.91 -1.95
CA ASP A 146 12.30 2.32 -2.20
C ASP A 146 13.27 2.95 -3.22
N VAL A 147 13.57 2.19 -4.28
CA VAL A 147 14.57 2.55 -5.30
C VAL A 147 13.90 2.63 -6.66
N ASN A 148 14.15 3.75 -7.35
CA ASN A 148 13.41 4.18 -8.54
C ASN A 148 11.92 4.45 -8.26
N SER A 149 11.33 5.40 -8.98
CA SER A 149 9.91 5.74 -8.81
C SER A 149 9.05 4.67 -9.49
N VAL A 150 8.74 3.58 -8.78
CA VAL A 150 7.74 2.60 -9.20
C VAL A 150 6.37 3.23 -9.01
N ASN A 151 5.61 3.40 -10.09
CA ASN A 151 4.25 3.92 -10.00
C ASN A 151 3.26 2.81 -9.60
N GLU A 152 2.08 3.23 -9.13
CA GLU A 152 1.05 2.32 -8.61
C GLU A 152 0.55 1.31 -9.67
N ILE A 153 0.44 1.73 -10.93
CA ILE A 153 -0.03 0.88 -12.04
C ILE A 153 0.97 -0.25 -12.31
N GLU A 154 2.26 0.06 -12.36
CA GLU A 154 3.34 -0.94 -12.54
C GLU A 154 3.36 -1.95 -11.39
N LEU A 155 3.23 -1.45 -10.16
CA LEU A 155 3.21 -2.29 -8.97
C LEU A 155 1.99 -3.22 -8.96
N ASP A 156 0.81 -2.69 -9.23
CA ASP A 156 -0.43 -3.48 -9.27
C ASP A 156 -0.37 -4.54 -10.36
N SER A 157 0.15 -4.20 -11.54
CA SER A 157 0.33 -5.18 -12.63
C SER A 157 1.30 -6.29 -12.24
N ALA A 158 2.42 -5.96 -11.60
CA ALA A 158 3.40 -6.94 -11.16
C ALA A 158 2.82 -7.85 -10.07
N LEU A 159 2.13 -7.28 -9.07
CA LEU A 159 1.44 -8.03 -8.01
C LEU A 159 0.41 -9.01 -8.59
N GLN A 160 -0.41 -8.58 -9.55
CA GLN A 160 -1.39 -9.45 -10.19
C GLN A 160 -0.72 -10.63 -10.90
N LYS A 161 0.32 -10.39 -11.72
CA LYS A 161 0.99 -11.47 -12.45
C LYS A 161 1.70 -12.46 -11.53
N VAL A 162 2.32 -11.97 -10.47
CA VAL A 162 3.09 -12.79 -9.53
C VAL A 162 2.18 -13.60 -8.60
N THR A 163 0.97 -13.13 -8.31
CA THR A 163 0.03 -13.82 -7.39
C THR A 163 -1.05 -14.64 -8.10
N ASN A 164 -1.40 -14.32 -9.35
CA ASN A 164 -2.50 -14.99 -10.04
C ASN A 164 -2.14 -16.43 -10.45
N GLY A 165 -2.80 -17.41 -9.83
CA GLY A 165 -2.64 -18.84 -10.13
C GLY A 165 -1.27 -19.42 -9.75
N ALA A 166 -0.43 -18.67 -9.04
CA ALA A 166 0.90 -19.08 -8.64
C ALA A 166 0.88 -19.84 -7.31
N ASP A 167 1.74 -20.88 -7.21
CA ASP A 167 2.11 -21.47 -5.93
C ASP A 167 3.15 -20.55 -5.26
N ILE A 168 2.76 -19.92 -4.15
CA ILE A 168 3.59 -18.92 -3.47
C ILE A 168 4.53 -19.65 -2.51
N ASP A 169 5.76 -19.89 -2.96
CA ASP A 169 6.81 -20.44 -2.12
C ASP A 169 7.25 -19.47 -0.99
N VAL A 170 8.06 -19.96 -0.05
CA VAL A 170 8.53 -19.16 1.09
C VAL A 170 9.27 -17.89 0.67
N GLN A 171 10.08 -17.94 -0.40
CA GLN A 171 10.84 -16.77 -0.86
C GLN A 171 9.92 -15.68 -1.40
N LEU A 172 8.92 -16.08 -2.19
CA LEU A 172 7.94 -15.15 -2.70
C LEU A 172 7.01 -14.62 -1.59
N GLN A 173 6.62 -15.47 -0.65
CA GLN A 173 5.88 -15.04 0.54
C GLN A 173 6.62 -13.94 1.30
N ILE A 174 7.93 -14.12 1.54
CA ILE A 174 8.77 -13.14 2.23
C ILE A 174 8.77 -11.81 1.49
N LEU A 175 8.97 -11.83 0.16
CA LEU A 175 9.00 -10.62 -0.68
C LEU A 175 7.65 -9.89 -0.65
N LEU A 176 6.54 -10.60 -0.82
CA LEU A 176 5.21 -10.00 -0.86
C LEU A 176 4.79 -9.42 0.50
N GLU A 177 5.17 -10.04 1.61
CA GLU A 177 4.95 -9.48 2.95
C GLU A 177 5.79 -8.21 3.21
N ASP A 178 7.02 -8.16 2.69
CA ASP A 178 7.82 -6.94 2.73
C ASP A 178 7.19 -5.82 1.87
N VAL A 179 6.63 -6.15 0.70
CA VAL A 179 5.86 -5.20 -0.13
C VAL A 179 4.63 -4.71 0.64
N GLU A 180 3.84 -5.60 1.22
CA GLU A 180 2.68 -5.24 2.04
C GLU A 180 3.10 -4.31 3.19
N SER A 181 4.20 -4.62 3.88
CA SER A 181 4.74 -3.79 4.95
C SER A 181 5.09 -2.38 4.48
N VAL A 182 5.71 -2.24 3.30
CA VAL A 182 6.00 -0.91 2.71
C VAL A 182 4.72 -0.16 2.36
N LEU A 183 3.72 -0.85 1.80
CA LEU A 183 2.43 -0.24 1.45
C LEU A 183 1.59 0.14 2.69
N LEU A 184 1.78 -0.55 3.81
CA LEU A 184 1.15 -0.23 5.09
C LEU A 184 1.89 0.88 5.86
N LYS A 185 3.17 1.14 5.56
CA LYS A 185 3.89 2.25 6.16
C LYS A 185 3.32 3.57 5.65
N THR A 186 2.77 4.35 6.57
CA THR A 186 2.45 5.74 6.32
C THR A 186 3.75 6.51 6.08
N LYS A 187 4.07 6.80 4.82
CA LYS A 187 5.06 7.84 4.50
C LYS A 187 4.40 9.18 4.85
N PHE A 188 5.07 10.05 5.60
CA PHE A 188 4.69 11.47 5.63
C PHE A 188 5.20 12.06 4.31
N VAL A 189 4.29 12.33 3.37
CA VAL A 189 4.59 12.37 1.93
C VAL A 189 4.95 13.78 1.43
N ASN A 190 5.82 13.85 0.42
CA ASN A 190 5.82 14.90 -0.62
C ASN A 190 4.53 14.80 -1.47
N LYS A 191 3.35 14.84 -0.85
CA LYS A 191 2.07 14.87 -1.58
C LYS A 191 1.77 16.31 -1.97
N SER A 192 1.27 16.48 -3.19
CA SER A 192 0.61 17.72 -3.61
C SER A 192 -0.67 17.95 -2.78
N ALA A 193 -1.14 19.21 -2.74
CA ALA A 193 -2.38 19.55 -2.05
C ALA A 193 -3.58 18.72 -2.58
N GLU A 194 -3.65 18.51 -3.90
CA GLU A 194 -4.68 17.71 -4.54
C GLU A 194 -4.70 16.25 -4.06
N GLU A 195 -3.53 15.62 -3.93
CA GLU A 195 -3.43 14.24 -3.43
C GLU A 195 -3.89 14.12 -1.98
N VAL A 196 -3.49 15.07 -1.12
CA VAL A 196 -3.93 15.07 0.27
C VAL A 196 -5.44 15.25 0.39
N ILE A 197 -6.03 16.16 -0.39
CA ILE A 197 -7.49 16.37 -0.39
C ILE A 197 -8.19 15.11 -0.89
N ARG A 198 -7.75 14.55 -2.01
CA ARG A 198 -8.33 13.31 -2.58
C ARG A 198 -8.31 12.16 -1.57
N ASP A 199 -7.21 11.98 -0.83
CA ASP A 199 -7.09 10.95 0.19
C ASP A 199 -8.08 11.17 1.35
N VAL A 200 -8.19 12.41 1.83
CA VAL A 200 -9.12 12.78 2.91
C VAL A 200 -10.57 12.49 2.48
N LEU A 201 -10.96 12.95 1.29
CA LEU A 201 -12.31 12.77 0.76
C LEU A 201 -12.63 11.28 0.53
N SER A 202 -11.70 10.52 -0.07
CA SER A 202 -11.90 9.10 -0.38
C SER A 202 -12.02 8.22 0.87
N ASN A 203 -11.34 8.58 1.96
CA ASN A 203 -11.39 7.83 3.23
C ASN A 203 -12.41 8.38 4.23
N PHE A 204 -13.14 9.45 3.90
CA PHE A 204 -14.07 10.14 4.81
C PHE A 204 -15.10 9.18 5.43
N SER A 205 -15.79 8.37 4.62
CA SER A 205 -16.82 7.43 5.09
C SER A 205 -16.33 6.47 6.17
N ASN A 206 -15.09 5.99 6.03
CA ASN A 206 -14.47 5.08 6.98
C ASN A 206 -14.07 5.81 8.26
N ALA A 207 -13.47 7.00 8.14
CA ALA A 207 -13.05 7.81 9.27
C ALA A 207 -14.22 8.20 10.18
N VAL A 208 -15.35 8.64 9.60
CA VAL A 208 -16.52 9.09 10.38
C VAL A 208 -17.20 7.95 11.15
N GLN A 209 -17.00 6.68 10.78
CA GLN A 209 -17.54 5.53 11.55
C GLN A 209 -17.14 5.59 13.03
N LYS A 210 -15.95 6.13 13.34
CA LYS A 210 -15.47 6.26 14.72
C LYS A 210 -16.38 7.14 15.58
N ILE A 211 -16.96 8.20 15.01
CA ILE A 211 -17.78 9.17 15.74
C ILE A 211 -19.27 8.84 15.68
N ILE A 212 -19.73 8.13 14.64
CA ILE A 212 -21.14 7.71 14.52
C ILE A 212 -21.43 6.38 15.22
N LYS A 213 -20.52 5.39 15.17
CA LYS A 213 -20.75 4.02 15.73
C LYS A 213 -19.68 3.57 16.73
N GLY A 214 -18.47 4.10 16.62
CA GLY A 214 -17.30 3.67 17.41
C GLY A 214 -17.10 4.40 18.75
N ARG A 215 -18.15 5.00 19.32
CA ARG A 215 -18.10 5.79 20.55
C ARG A 215 -17.92 4.92 21.79
N ARG A 216 -17.34 5.48 22.85
CA ARG A 216 -17.28 4.82 24.17
C ARG A 216 -18.70 4.63 24.73
N LYS A 217 -18.91 3.60 25.55
CA LYS A 217 -20.20 3.35 26.20
C LYS A 217 -20.68 4.60 26.95
N ASN A 218 -21.99 4.90 26.87
CA ASN A 218 -22.67 6.05 27.49
C ASN A 218 -22.35 7.43 26.91
N HIS A 219 -21.76 7.50 25.72
CA HIS A 219 -21.51 8.76 25.02
C HIS A 219 -22.44 8.89 23.79
N PRO A 220 -23.15 10.02 23.60
CA PRO A 220 -24.13 10.18 22.50
C PRO A 220 -23.46 10.08 21.12
N GLU A 221 -24.09 9.46 20.13
CA GLU A 221 -23.53 9.44 18.76
C GLU A 221 -23.52 10.84 18.17
N PHE A 222 -22.49 11.16 17.36
CA PHE A 222 -22.55 12.34 16.50
C PHE A 222 -23.48 12.01 15.33
N LYS A 223 -24.36 12.93 14.98
CA LYS A 223 -25.22 12.80 13.81
C LYS A 223 -24.62 13.59 12.66
N ILE A 224 -24.75 13.04 11.45
CA ILE A 224 -24.44 13.71 10.19
C ILE A 224 -25.74 13.65 9.40
N GLU A 225 -26.46 14.77 9.36
CA GLU A 225 -27.83 14.86 8.83
C GLU A 225 -27.86 15.52 7.44
N ASP A 226 -26.91 16.42 7.14
CA ASP A 226 -26.80 17.12 5.87
C ASP A 226 -25.36 17.49 5.45
N GLU A 227 -25.24 18.17 4.30
CA GLU A 227 -23.97 18.64 3.74
C GLU A 227 -23.20 19.59 4.66
N TYR A 228 -23.86 20.34 5.54
CA TYR A 228 -23.18 21.26 6.45
C TYR A 228 -22.44 20.50 7.56
N ASP A 229 -23.02 19.42 8.08
CA ASP A 229 -22.32 18.54 9.04
C ASP A 229 -21.08 17.90 8.40
N VAL A 230 -21.17 17.52 7.12
CA VAL A 230 -20.03 16.98 6.36
C VAL A 230 -18.96 18.05 6.16
N GLN A 231 -19.39 19.27 5.78
CA GLN A 231 -18.51 20.42 5.60
C GLN A 231 -17.77 20.77 6.88
N ASP A 232 -18.43 20.78 8.05
CA ASP A 232 -17.79 21.07 9.34
C ASP A 232 -16.69 20.05 9.68
N ILE A 233 -16.96 18.76 9.45
CA ILE A 233 -15.97 17.70 9.67
C ILE A 233 -14.77 17.87 8.72
N LEU A 234 -15.05 18.12 7.43
CA LEU A 234 -14.00 18.36 6.44
C LEU A 234 -13.20 19.62 6.75
N TYR A 235 -13.84 20.68 7.22
CA TYR A 235 -13.19 21.91 7.65
C TYR A 235 -12.16 21.60 8.72
N VAL A 236 -12.52 20.88 9.78
CA VAL A 236 -11.58 20.53 10.86
C VAL A 236 -10.39 19.71 10.35
N ILE A 237 -10.64 18.74 9.46
CA ILE A 237 -9.57 17.89 8.90
C ILE A 237 -8.64 18.71 8.00
N LEU A 238 -9.21 19.44 7.04
CA LEU A 238 -8.44 20.16 6.03
C LEU A 238 -7.78 21.42 6.60
N LYS A 239 -8.42 22.16 7.52
CA LYS A 239 -7.82 23.33 8.20
C LYS A 239 -6.58 22.95 9.01
N SER A 240 -6.54 21.73 9.54
CA SER A 240 -5.37 21.19 10.26
C SER A 240 -4.18 20.94 9.33
N ILE A 241 -4.40 20.83 8.03
CA ILE A 241 -3.39 20.58 6.99
C ILE A 241 -3.06 21.86 6.23
N PHE A 242 -4.08 22.65 5.91
CA PHE A 242 -4.02 23.90 5.15
C PHE A 242 -4.41 25.07 6.08
N PRO A 243 -3.44 25.71 6.76
CA PRO A 243 -3.73 26.73 7.78
C PRO A 243 -4.51 27.93 7.24
N ASN A 244 -4.40 28.21 5.95
CA ASN A 244 -5.08 29.32 5.28
C ASN A 244 -6.45 28.96 4.69
N LEU A 245 -6.92 27.71 4.86
CA LEU A 245 -8.26 27.31 4.43
C LEU A 245 -9.31 28.25 5.01
N ARG A 246 -10.25 28.69 4.17
CA ARG A 246 -11.37 29.55 4.56
C ARG A 246 -12.68 28.85 4.26
N ASP A 247 -13.63 29.03 5.15
CA ASP A 247 -15.05 28.81 4.93
C ASP A 247 -15.67 30.08 4.35
N GLU A 248 -16.67 29.92 3.49
CA GLU A 248 -17.64 30.95 3.11
C GLU A 248 -17.08 32.27 2.55
N ASP A 249 -16.85 32.34 1.23
CA ASP A 249 -16.69 33.62 0.52
C ASP A 249 -17.80 33.74 -0.55
N PRO A 250 -18.65 34.79 -0.51
CA PRO A 250 -19.70 34.96 -1.50
C PRO A 250 -19.11 35.31 -2.86
N ILE A 251 -19.49 34.58 -3.91
CA ILE A 251 -19.14 34.94 -5.28
C ILE A 251 -20.05 36.09 -5.75
N ALA A 252 -19.50 36.99 -6.56
CA ALA A 252 -20.29 38.02 -7.24
C ALA A 252 -21.48 37.39 -7.98
N LYS A 253 -22.64 38.05 -7.92
CA LYS A 253 -23.92 37.48 -8.39
C LYS A 253 -23.86 37.06 -9.86
N VAL A 254 -24.16 35.79 -10.14
CA VAL A 254 -24.47 35.29 -11.48
C VAL A 254 -25.98 35.02 -11.52
N GLY A 255 -26.74 35.84 -12.26
CA GLY A 255 -28.19 35.68 -12.43
C GLY A 255 -28.98 35.74 -11.10
N ALA A 256 -29.14 36.93 -10.53
CA ALA A 256 -29.96 37.25 -9.34
C ALA A 256 -29.68 36.48 -8.02
N LYS A 257 -28.91 35.39 -8.02
CA LYS A 257 -28.53 34.61 -6.84
C LYS A 257 -27.03 34.71 -6.58
N SER A 258 -26.66 34.75 -5.30
CA SER A 258 -25.28 34.60 -4.84
C SER A 258 -24.99 33.12 -4.59
N THR A 259 -23.97 32.58 -5.25
CA THR A 259 -23.46 31.23 -4.98
C THR A 259 -22.40 31.33 -3.88
N LYS A 260 -22.44 30.40 -2.94
CA LYS A 260 -21.55 30.37 -1.77
C LYS A 260 -20.65 29.16 -1.91
N ILE A 261 -19.35 29.38 -1.78
CA ILE A 261 -18.35 28.31 -1.83
C ILE A 261 -18.20 27.69 -0.45
N ASP A 262 -18.16 26.37 -0.38
CA ASP A 262 -18.07 25.66 0.90
C ASP A 262 -16.68 25.76 1.54
N LEU A 263 -15.62 25.33 0.85
CA LEU A 263 -14.24 25.37 1.36
C LEU A 263 -13.25 25.88 0.30
N ILE A 264 -12.43 26.87 0.70
CA ILE A 264 -11.50 27.59 -0.18
C ILE A 264 -10.06 27.39 0.28
N ILE A 265 -9.20 26.88 -0.61
CA ILE A 265 -7.75 26.74 -0.40
C ILE A 265 -7.06 27.59 -1.47
N ARG A 266 -7.00 28.90 -1.22
CA ARG A 266 -6.68 29.90 -2.24
C ARG A 266 -5.24 29.80 -2.75
N GLU A 267 -4.30 29.49 -1.87
CA GLU A 267 -2.87 29.35 -2.17
C GLU A 267 -2.61 28.19 -3.12
N GLU A 268 -3.37 27.11 -2.98
CA GLU A 268 -3.30 25.93 -3.83
C GLU A 268 -4.25 26.03 -5.03
N LYS A 269 -5.01 27.12 -5.12
CA LYS A 269 -6.02 27.37 -6.16
C LYS A 269 -7.08 26.28 -6.27
N ILE A 270 -7.48 25.72 -5.11
CA ILE A 270 -8.44 24.62 -5.01
C ILE A 270 -9.72 25.09 -4.33
N LEU A 271 -10.86 24.62 -4.84
CA LEU A 271 -12.16 24.63 -4.17
C LEU A 271 -12.63 23.22 -3.85
N VAL A 272 -13.32 23.07 -2.72
CA VAL A 272 -14.06 21.84 -2.39
C VAL A 272 -15.52 22.21 -2.19
N GLU A 273 -16.38 21.64 -3.03
CA GLU A 273 -17.84 21.67 -2.95
C GLU A 273 -18.34 20.40 -2.25
N VAL A 274 -19.28 20.52 -1.32
CA VAL A 274 -19.75 19.41 -0.48
C VAL A 274 -21.25 19.19 -0.70
N LYS A 275 -21.63 17.96 -1.05
CA LYS A 275 -23.02 17.51 -1.09
C LYS A 275 -23.19 16.26 -0.24
N MET A 276 -24.36 16.12 0.37
CA MET A 276 -24.75 14.90 1.06
C MET A 276 -26.10 14.40 0.56
N ILE A 277 -26.18 13.12 0.20
CA ILE A 277 -27.44 12.46 -0.09
C ILE A 277 -28.13 12.14 1.23
N LYS A 278 -29.34 12.67 1.42
CA LYS A 278 -30.08 12.61 2.69
C LYS A 278 -31.01 11.41 2.73
N ALA A 279 -31.47 11.08 3.94
CA ALA A 279 -32.40 9.98 4.18
C ALA A 279 -33.74 10.11 3.44
N LYS A 280 -34.13 11.33 3.01
CA LYS A 280 -35.35 11.59 2.24
C LYS A 280 -35.19 11.52 0.72
N ASP A 281 -33.97 11.55 0.20
CA ASP A 281 -33.74 11.60 -1.26
C ASP A 281 -33.96 10.24 -1.90
N THR A 282 -34.23 10.21 -3.21
CA THR A 282 -34.57 8.97 -3.93
C THR A 282 -33.54 8.57 -4.98
N ASN A 283 -32.71 9.51 -5.41
CA ASN A 283 -31.64 9.33 -6.39
C ASN A 283 -30.66 10.52 -6.35
N GLU A 284 -29.64 10.45 -7.21
CA GLU A 284 -28.56 11.42 -7.40
C GLU A 284 -28.92 12.61 -8.30
N THR A 285 -30.06 12.59 -9.00
CA THR A 285 -30.36 13.52 -10.11
C THR A 285 -30.33 14.98 -9.71
N HIS A 286 -30.98 15.34 -8.59
CA HIS A 286 -31.03 16.73 -8.14
C HIS A 286 -29.65 17.26 -7.73
N PHE A 287 -28.78 16.41 -7.18
CA PHE A 287 -27.42 16.78 -6.80
C PHE A 287 -26.55 17.04 -8.03
N ILE A 288 -26.69 16.23 -9.08
CA ILE A 288 -26.01 16.45 -10.37
C ILE A 288 -26.43 17.79 -10.99
N GLU A 289 -27.73 18.13 -10.95
CA GLU A 289 -28.23 19.42 -11.44
C GLU A 289 -27.66 20.60 -10.66
N GLN A 290 -27.61 20.51 -9.34
CA GLN A 290 -26.99 21.53 -8.49
C GLN A 290 -25.51 21.71 -8.82
N LEU A 291 -24.74 20.61 -8.89
CA LEU A 291 -23.30 20.67 -9.21
C LEU A 291 -23.05 21.35 -10.56
N LYS A 292 -23.84 21.05 -11.59
CA LYS A 292 -23.73 21.73 -12.90
C LYS A 292 -23.95 23.24 -12.80
N VAL A 293 -24.89 23.69 -11.97
CA VAL A 293 -25.14 25.12 -11.72
C VAL A 293 -23.97 25.76 -10.95
N ASP A 294 -23.41 25.03 -9.99
CA ASP A 294 -22.28 25.47 -9.19
C ASP A 294 -21.03 25.66 -10.08
N PHE A 295 -20.76 24.71 -11.00
CA PHE A 295 -19.64 24.81 -11.95
C PHE A 295 -19.70 26.08 -12.81
N GLU A 296 -20.90 26.43 -13.30
CA GLU A 296 -21.10 27.64 -14.09
C GLU A 296 -20.80 28.92 -13.30
N SER A 297 -21.10 28.90 -11.99
CA SER A 297 -20.83 30.01 -11.07
C SER A 297 -19.33 30.15 -10.78
N TYR A 298 -18.61 29.03 -10.71
CA TYR A 298 -17.18 29.01 -10.37
C TYR A 298 -16.25 29.51 -11.48
N HIS A 299 -16.74 29.70 -12.70
CA HIS A 299 -15.99 30.42 -13.74
C HIS A 299 -15.69 31.89 -13.40
N GLU A 300 -16.39 32.50 -12.43
CA GLU A 300 -16.05 33.83 -11.91
C GLU A 300 -14.80 33.81 -11.04
N CYS A 301 -14.43 32.65 -10.48
CA CYS A 301 -13.22 32.46 -9.69
C CYS A 301 -11.99 32.32 -10.60
N LYS A 302 -11.54 33.41 -11.24
CA LYS A 302 -10.44 33.40 -12.25
C LYS A 302 -9.09 32.82 -11.79
N TRP A 303 -8.94 32.59 -10.50
CA TRP A 303 -7.75 32.03 -9.87
C TRP A 303 -7.84 30.50 -9.68
N LEU A 304 -9.00 29.91 -9.89
CA LEU A 304 -9.29 28.49 -9.64
C LEU A 304 -8.62 27.61 -10.70
N ASP A 305 -7.83 26.64 -10.26
CA ASP A 305 -7.25 25.64 -11.18
C ASP A 305 -7.98 24.28 -11.03
N LYS A 306 -8.47 23.96 -9.82
CA LYS A 306 -9.08 22.65 -9.51
C LYS A 306 -10.30 22.76 -8.58
N LEU A 307 -11.38 22.08 -8.94
CA LEU A 307 -12.60 21.92 -8.13
C LEU A 307 -12.81 20.45 -7.75
N PHE A 308 -12.78 20.15 -6.45
CA PHE A 308 -13.26 18.87 -5.92
C PHE A 308 -14.74 18.99 -5.57
N CYS A 309 -15.55 18.02 -6.00
CA CYS A 309 -16.94 17.89 -5.60
C CYS A 309 -17.09 16.62 -4.79
N PHE A 310 -17.23 16.76 -3.47
CA PHE A 310 -17.40 15.63 -2.58
C PHE A 310 -18.89 15.33 -2.38
N VAL A 311 -19.29 14.10 -2.71
CA VAL A 311 -20.66 13.61 -2.52
C VAL A 311 -20.64 12.49 -1.49
N TYR A 312 -21.19 12.77 -0.30
CA TYR A 312 -21.34 11.77 0.74
C TYR A 312 -22.72 11.11 0.68
N ASP A 313 -22.76 9.79 0.48
CA ASP A 313 -23.99 9.00 0.38
C ASP A 313 -24.01 7.86 1.41
N PRO A 314 -24.22 8.18 2.70
CA PRO A 314 -24.26 7.16 3.76
C PRO A 314 -25.43 6.18 3.63
N TYR A 315 -26.39 6.47 2.76
CA TYR A 315 -27.59 5.67 2.56
C TYR A 315 -27.53 4.80 1.28
N LYS A 316 -26.44 4.88 0.50
CA LYS A 316 -26.23 4.13 -0.74
C LYS A 316 -27.39 4.28 -1.74
N LYS A 317 -27.84 5.51 -1.94
CA LYS A 317 -28.96 5.88 -2.81
C LYS A 317 -28.53 6.28 -4.21
N THR A 318 -27.25 6.55 -4.41
CA THR A 318 -26.63 6.72 -5.73
C THR A 318 -26.82 5.42 -6.50
N LYS A 319 -27.62 5.47 -7.57
CA LYS A 319 -27.92 4.27 -8.36
C LYS A 319 -26.75 3.88 -9.25
N ASP A 320 -26.11 4.88 -9.83
CA ASP A 320 -24.96 4.67 -10.69
C ASP A 320 -23.94 5.80 -10.51
N VAL A 321 -22.77 5.46 -9.97
CA VAL A 321 -21.66 6.41 -9.74
C VAL A 321 -21.13 6.98 -11.05
N SER A 322 -21.33 6.30 -12.20
CA SER A 322 -20.91 6.83 -13.50
C SER A 322 -21.59 8.16 -13.85
N ASN A 323 -22.81 8.38 -13.37
CA ASN A 323 -23.53 9.65 -13.56
C ASN A 323 -22.78 10.85 -12.93
N PHE A 324 -22.05 10.62 -11.83
CA PHE A 324 -21.16 11.63 -11.23
C PHE A 324 -19.81 11.67 -11.95
N ASN A 325 -19.27 10.52 -12.36
CA ASN A 325 -17.99 10.48 -13.07
C ASN A 325 -18.03 11.23 -14.41
N ASP A 326 -19.17 11.26 -15.09
CA ASP A 326 -19.40 12.05 -16.31
C ASP A 326 -19.23 13.56 -16.09
N LEU A 327 -19.29 14.02 -14.83
CA LEU A 327 -19.05 15.41 -14.45
C LEU A 327 -17.57 15.73 -14.26
N ASN A 328 -16.67 14.76 -14.38
CA ASN A 328 -15.23 14.99 -14.29
C ASN A 328 -14.65 15.71 -15.53
N GLY A 329 -13.46 16.25 -15.35
CA GLY A 329 -12.62 16.81 -16.40
C GLY A 329 -12.69 18.33 -16.52
N GLN A 330 -11.98 18.84 -17.52
CA GLN A 330 -11.79 20.28 -17.70
C GLN A 330 -13.10 21.01 -18.05
N ARG A 331 -13.27 22.19 -17.45
CA ARG A 331 -14.35 23.14 -17.74
C ARG A 331 -13.73 24.44 -18.22
N THR A 332 -14.17 24.95 -19.36
CA THR A 332 -13.59 26.14 -20.00
C THR A 332 -14.68 27.14 -20.38
N LYS A 333 -14.50 28.40 -19.98
CA LYS A 333 -15.42 29.50 -20.33
C LYS A 333 -14.61 30.77 -20.62
N GLY A 334 -14.64 31.20 -21.88
CA GLY A 334 -13.75 32.26 -22.35
C GLY A 334 -12.28 31.82 -22.25
N GLU A 335 -11.45 32.64 -21.62
CA GLU A 335 -10.00 32.38 -21.44
C GLU A 335 -9.66 31.62 -20.14
N HIS A 336 -10.66 31.29 -19.32
CA HIS A 336 -10.44 30.65 -18.02
C HIS A 336 -10.93 29.19 -18.04
N SER A 337 -10.10 28.30 -17.50
CA SER A 337 -10.42 26.89 -17.30
C SER A 337 -10.00 26.39 -15.92
N PHE A 338 -10.73 25.40 -15.42
CA PHE A 338 -10.40 24.63 -14.22
C PHE A 338 -10.80 23.15 -14.42
N ASP A 339 -10.15 22.25 -13.70
CA ASP A 339 -10.46 20.81 -13.74
C ASP A 339 -11.45 20.43 -12.63
N VAL A 340 -12.44 19.59 -12.95
CA VAL A 340 -13.43 19.10 -11.99
C VAL A 340 -13.17 17.64 -11.67
N GLU A 341 -13.17 17.31 -10.39
CA GLU A 341 -13.06 15.94 -9.89
C GLU A 341 -14.17 15.69 -8.84
N VAL A 342 -15.07 14.77 -9.16
CA VAL A 342 -16.18 14.35 -8.31
C VAL A 342 -15.81 13.05 -7.59
N ILE A 343 -15.91 13.05 -6.27
CA ILE A 343 -15.61 11.91 -5.41
C ILE A 343 -16.88 11.53 -4.65
N VAL A 344 -17.36 10.32 -4.88
CA VAL A 344 -18.55 9.77 -4.20
C VAL A 344 -18.10 8.80 -3.11
N ALA A 345 -18.52 9.03 -1.86
CA ALA A 345 -18.19 8.19 -0.72
C ALA A 345 -19.46 7.62 -0.06
N ASN A 346 -19.49 6.30 0.13
CA ASN A 346 -20.65 5.52 0.62
C ASN A 346 -20.54 5.08 2.07
#